data_AF-A0A820ZL21-F1
#
_entry.id   AF-A0A820ZL21-F1
#
_cell.length_a   1.000
_cell.length_b   1.000
_cell.length_c   1.000
_cell.angle_alpha   90.00
_cell.angle_beta   90.00
_cell.angle_gamma   90.00
#
_symmetry.space_group_name_H-M   'P 1'
#
loop_
_entity.id
_entity.type
_entity.pdbx_description
1 polymer ?
#
loop_
_entity_poly.entity_id
_entity_poly.type
_entity_poly.pdbx_seq_one_letter_code
_entity_poly.pdbx_strand_id
1 'polypeptide(L)'
;MINTTATTIMASYANIGSPAKRRALHANSSNENTPSRNNDTIEMPLLRAPFSRRYCFVCDTDYSKTYSRSCSINLITRAETLLTHGIVIRKESTCCEKHLDKNHFKTDAIASIKKNKSNTSTISRDELLNLLDDLNMAYRRLESMLQEANRRAAIDFDDLNRLTDEQYFILTGINKPKLEKEELIQVLQIDNQQVRQQQI
;
A
#
# COMPACT_ATOMS: atom_id res chain seq x y z
N MET A 1 -7.04 -43.04 -4.88
CA MET A 1 -7.66 -43.89 -3.84
C MET A 1 -8.41 -42.95 -2.90
N ILE A 2 -9.72 -42.86 -3.07
CA ILE A 2 -10.62 -41.93 -2.38
C ILE A 2 -11.38 -42.78 -1.36
N ASN A 3 -11.17 -42.53 -0.07
CA ASN A 3 -11.95 -43.18 0.98
C ASN A 3 -13.03 -42.21 1.46
N THR A 4 -14.25 -42.54 1.02
CA THR A 4 -15.52 -41.97 1.43
C THR A 4 -16.18 -43.00 2.35
N THR A 5 -16.45 -42.66 3.61
CA THR A 5 -17.50 -43.33 4.39
C THR A 5 -18.08 -42.37 5.42
N ALA A 6 -19.32 -41.97 5.15
CA ALA A 6 -20.21 -41.25 6.02
C ALA A 6 -21.30 -42.22 6.50
N THR A 7 -21.53 -42.33 7.82
CA THR A 7 -22.75 -42.79 8.52
C THR A 7 -22.45 -42.69 10.02
N THR A 8 -23.27 -42.23 10.96
CA THR A 8 -24.72 -42.31 11.13
C THR A 8 -25.16 -41.23 12.11
N ILE A 9 -26.28 -40.56 11.81
CA ILE A 9 -27.06 -39.73 12.74
C ILE A 9 -28.11 -40.62 13.40
N MET A 10 -28.24 -40.56 14.73
CA MET A 10 -29.47 -40.93 15.44
C MET A 10 -29.68 -39.95 16.60
N ALA A 11 -30.83 -39.29 16.57
CA ALA A 11 -31.35 -38.42 17.61
C ALA A 11 -31.89 -39.24 18.79
N SER A 12 -31.89 -38.66 19.98
CA SER A 12 -32.89 -38.98 21.01
C SER A 12 -33.05 -37.85 22.03
N TYR A 13 -34.22 -37.21 21.93
CA TYR A 13 -35.13 -36.70 22.96
C TYR A 13 -34.64 -35.73 24.07
N ALA A 14 -35.29 -34.56 24.00
CA ALA A 14 -35.60 -33.58 25.02
C ALA A 14 -35.65 -34.09 26.48
N ASN A 15 -35.11 -33.26 27.39
CA ASN A 15 -35.73 -33.10 28.71
C ASN A 15 -35.68 -31.63 29.15
N ILE A 16 -36.85 -31.13 29.53
CA ILE A 16 -37.16 -29.77 29.95
C ILE A 16 -36.97 -29.69 31.47
N GLY A 17 -36.23 -28.69 31.96
CA GLY A 17 -36.16 -28.41 33.40
C GLY A 17 -35.13 -27.35 33.79
N SER A 18 -35.58 -26.11 33.96
CA SER A 18 -34.92 -25.04 34.72
C SER A 18 -35.63 -24.88 36.08
N PRO A 19 -35.17 -24.02 37.03
CA PRO A 19 -33.83 -23.83 37.57
C PRO A 19 -33.85 -23.83 39.13
N ALA A 20 -32.82 -24.34 39.82
CA ALA A 20 -32.70 -24.15 41.27
C ALA A 20 -31.26 -24.11 41.79
N LYS A 21 -30.91 -22.92 42.32
CA LYS A 21 -29.87 -22.59 43.30
C LYS A 21 -29.11 -23.77 43.91
N ARG A 22 -27.79 -23.83 43.69
CA ARG A 22 -26.84 -24.32 44.71
C ARG A 22 -25.61 -23.41 44.78
N ARG A 23 -25.45 -22.79 45.95
CA ARG A 23 -24.19 -22.22 46.42
C ARG A 23 -23.17 -23.35 46.56
N ALA A 24 -21.95 -23.12 46.10
CA ALA A 24 -20.76 -23.83 46.56
C ALA A 24 -19.57 -22.87 46.54
N LEU A 25 -19.16 -22.44 47.73
CA LEU A 25 -17.77 -22.12 48.03
C LEU A 25 -17.06 -23.46 48.23
N HIS A 26 -15.97 -23.73 47.51
CA HIS A 26 -14.76 -24.38 48.02
C HIS A 26 -13.66 -24.30 46.95
N ALA A 27 -12.44 -24.15 47.46
CA ALA A 27 -11.23 -23.74 46.79
C ALA A 27 -10.57 -24.82 45.90
N ASN A 28 -9.72 -24.32 45.00
CA ASN A 28 -8.50 -24.91 44.45
C ASN A 28 -8.54 -26.34 43.87
N SER A 29 -8.43 -26.41 42.55
CA SER A 29 -7.46 -27.32 41.95
C SER A 29 -6.85 -26.68 40.71
N SER A 30 -5.53 -26.74 40.67
CA SER A 30 -4.64 -26.04 39.77
C SER A 30 -4.65 -26.63 38.35
N ASN A 31 -4.23 -25.77 37.41
CA ASN A 31 -3.44 -26.12 36.24
C ASN A 31 -4.18 -26.66 35.00
N GLU A 32 -4.74 -25.73 34.22
CA GLU A 32 -4.53 -25.75 32.77
C GLU A 32 -3.90 -24.42 32.37
N ASN A 33 -2.59 -24.46 32.11
CA ASN A 33 -1.85 -23.42 31.42
C ASN A 33 -2.47 -23.24 30.03
N THR A 34 -3.49 -22.41 29.94
CA THR A 34 -3.74 -21.67 28.71
C THR A 34 -2.55 -20.73 28.56
N PRO A 35 -1.85 -20.71 27.41
CA PRO A 35 -0.84 -19.69 27.18
C PRO A 35 -1.56 -18.36 27.29
N SER A 36 -1.28 -17.62 28.37
CA SER A 36 -1.62 -16.21 28.46
C SER A 36 -1.05 -15.59 27.21
N ARG A 37 -1.91 -15.31 26.21
CA ARG A 37 -1.62 -14.39 25.14
C ARG A 37 -1.44 -13.06 25.83
N ASN A 38 -0.25 -12.85 26.38
CA ASN A 38 0.19 -11.53 26.75
C ASN A 38 0.12 -10.77 25.42
N ASN A 39 -0.90 -9.93 25.27
CA ASN A 39 -0.90 -8.91 24.25
C ASN A 39 0.22 -7.98 24.68
N ASP A 40 1.45 -8.32 24.28
CA ASP A 40 2.65 -7.53 24.55
C ASP A 40 2.48 -6.21 23.80
N THR A 41 1.87 -5.26 24.49
CA THR A 41 1.73 -3.89 24.04
C THR A 41 2.84 -3.08 24.68
N ILE A 42 3.59 -2.36 23.86
CA ILE A 42 4.60 -1.42 24.33
C ILE A 42 4.04 0.01 24.19
N GLU A 43 4.38 0.88 25.13
CA GLU A 43 4.14 2.31 24.95
C GLU A 43 5.24 2.90 24.08
N MET A 44 4.83 3.61 23.04
CA MET A 44 5.74 4.35 22.17
C MET A 44 5.38 5.84 22.16
N PRO A 45 6.35 6.74 21.98
CA PRO A 45 6.13 8.18 21.85
C PRO A 45 5.58 8.53 20.46
N LEU A 46 4.49 7.88 20.07
CA LEU A 46 3.82 8.05 18.79
C LEU A 46 2.41 8.60 19.03
N LEU A 47 1.96 9.43 18.11
CA LEU A 47 0.61 9.92 18.05
C LEU A 47 -0.22 9.07 17.08
N ARG A 48 -1.53 9.02 17.27
CA ARG A 48 -2.45 8.27 16.40
C ARG A 48 -3.54 9.17 15.84
N ALA A 49 -3.70 9.10 14.53
CA ALA A 49 -4.84 9.70 13.87
C ALA A 49 -6.12 8.87 14.14
N PRO A 50 -7.30 9.50 14.26
CA PRO A 50 -8.57 8.81 14.30
C PRO A 50 -8.73 7.90 13.10
N PHE A 51 -9.32 6.73 13.33
CA PHE A 51 -9.64 5.80 12.27
C PHE A 51 -11.09 5.98 11.83
N SER A 52 -11.29 6.26 10.55
CA SER A 52 -12.61 6.27 9.92
C SER A 52 -12.47 5.93 8.45
N ARG A 53 -13.44 5.14 7.95
CA ARG A 53 -13.62 4.89 6.51
C ARG A 53 -14.72 5.76 5.89
N ARG A 54 -15.60 6.35 6.73
CA ARG A 54 -16.80 7.11 6.33
C ARG A 54 -16.62 8.62 6.42
N TYR A 55 -15.71 9.07 7.28
CA TYR A 55 -15.47 10.47 7.58
C TYR A 55 -14.01 10.79 7.31
N CYS A 56 -13.73 12.01 6.85
CA CYS A 56 -12.36 12.50 6.84
C CYS A 56 -11.83 12.60 8.27
N PHE A 57 -10.76 11.91 8.63
CA PHE A 57 -10.23 11.96 10.01
C PHE A 57 -9.58 13.31 10.39
N VAL A 58 -9.45 14.24 9.45
CA VAL A 58 -8.90 15.58 9.68
C VAL A 58 -10.03 16.58 9.99
N CYS A 59 -11.08 16.64 9.16
CA CYS A 59 -12.17 17.62 9.31
C CYS A 59 -13.55 17.02 9.64
N ASP A 60 -13.65 15.71 9.88
CA ASP A 60 -14.89 14.96 10.15
C ASP A 60 -15.98 15.07 9.07
N THR A 61 -15.65 15.53 7.87
CA THR A 61 -16.61 15.61 6.76
C THR A 61 -17.11 14.21 6.40
N ASP A 62 -18.44 14.03 6.45
CA ASP A 62 -19.13 12.79 6.05
C ASP A 62 -19.21 12.69 4.53
N TYR A 63 -18.58 11.66 3.98
CA TYR A 63 -18.61 11.41 2.54
C TYR A 63 -19.99 10.99 2.03
N SER A 64 -20.89 10.50 2.90
CA SER A 64 -22.23 10.12 2.47
C SER A 64 -23.17 11.33 2.30
N LYS A 65 -22.81 12.49 2.87
CA LYS A 65 -23.68 13.68 2.90
C LYS A 65 -23.16 14.81 2.02
N THR A 66 -21.91 14.73 1.57
CA THR A 66 -21.25 15.80 0.83
C THR A 66 -20.74 15.26 -0.51
N TYR A 67 -20.64 16.13 -1.52
CA TYR A 67 -20.01 15.80 -2.79
C TYR A 67 -18.48 15.68 -2.70
N SER A 68 -17.92 15.69 -1.48
CA SER A 68 -16.47 15.60 -1.26
C SER A 68 -16.00 14.17 -1.53
N ARG A 69 -14.96 14.03 -2.35
CA ARG A 69 -14.40 12.72 -2.66
C ARG A 69 -13.61 12.18 -1.48
N SER A 70 -13.86 10.91 -1.14
CA SER A 70 -13.05 10.13 -0.21
C SER A 70 -11.77 9.71 -0.92
N CYS A 71 -10.63 10.14 -0.41
CA CYS A 71 -9.30 9.75 -0.88
C CYS A 71 -8.71 8.73 0.08
N SER A 72 -8.34 7.57 -0.45
CA SER A 72 -7.51 6.62 0.28
C SER A 72 -6.09 7.15 0.39
N ILE A 73 -5.49 7.07 1.58
CA ILE A 73 -4.12 7.53 1.78
C ILE A 73 -3.16 6.44 1.36
N ASN A 74 -2.25 6.77 0.45
CA ASN A 74 -1.28 5.81 -0.06
C ASN A 74 -0.23 5.45 1.00
N LEU A 75 0.55 4.40 0.72
CA LEU A 75 1.59 3.91 1.63
C LEU A 75 2.67 4.95 1.93
N ILE A 76 3.14 5.68 0.92
CA ILE A 76 4.23 6.65 1.02
C ILE A 76 3.83 7.80 1.94
N THR A 77 2.63 8.35 1.77
CA THR A 77 2.10 9.44 2.60
C THR A 77 1.95 9.02 4.06
N ARG A 78 1.51 7.79 4.32
CA ARG A 78 1.42 7.26 5.69
C ARG A 78 2.81 7.11 6.31
N ALA A 79 3.78 6.57 5.57
CA ALA A 79 5.16 6.42 6.00
C ALA A 79 5.83 7.78 6.28
N GLU A 80 5.69 8.74 5.37
CA GLU A 80 6.17 10.11 5.51
C GLU A 80 5.58 10.78 6.76
N THR A 81 4.26 10.66 6.97
CA THR A 81 3.59 11.24 8.14
C THR A 81 4.10 10.63 9.46
N LEU A 82 4.39 9.33 9.46
CA LEU A 82 4.98 8.65 10.60
C LEU A 82 6.43 9.12 10.86
N LEU A 83 7.28 9.13 9.84
CA LEU A 83 8.70 9.45 9.98
C LEU A 83 8.93 10.94 10.34
N THR A 84 8.18 11.85 9.72
CA THR A 84 8.38 13.29 9.88
C THR A 84 7.64 13.86 11.09
N HIS A 85 6.46 13.31 11.41
CA HIS A 85 5.59 13.89 12.44
C HIS A 85 5.28 12.95 13.60
N GLY A 86 5.73 11.70 13.56
CA GLY A 86 5.45 10.70 14.60
C GLY A 86 3.97 10.32 14.68
N ILE A 87 3.20 10.52 13.60
CA ILE A 87 1.75 10.24 13.58
C ILE A 87 1.49 8.94 12.80
N VAL A 88 0.95 7.95 13.49
CA VAL A 88 0.49 6.70 12.90
C VAL A 88 -0.88 6.90 12.26
N ILE A 89 -0.95 6.66 10.96
CA ILE A 89 -2.19 6.60 10.19
C ILE A 89 -2.44 5.14 9.81
N ARG A 90 -3.55 4.59 10.29
CA ARG A 90 -3.92 3.20 9.99
C ARG A 90 -4.20 3.01 8.50
N LYS A 91 -3.94 1.80 8.01
CA LYS A 91 -4.35 1.39 6.66
C LYS A 91 -5.86 1.60 6.52
N GLU A 92 -6.29 2.02 5.33
CA GLU A 92 -7.70 2.30 5.00
C GLU A 92 -8.32 3.53 5.68
N SER A 93 -7.56 4.29 6.48
CA SER A 93 -7.99 5.63 6.89
C SER A 93 -8.20 6.50 5.64
N THR A 94 -9.30 7.25 5.62
CA THR A 94 -9.67 8.11 4.49
C THR A 94 -9.58 9.60 4.84
N CYS A 95 -9.13 10.39 3.87
CA CYS A 95 -9.08 11.84 3.95
C CYS A 95 -9.74 12.47 2.72
N CYS A 96 -10.19 13.72 2.82
CA CYS A 96 -10.74 14.43 1.67
C CYS A 96 -9.64 15.11 0.85
N GLU A 97 -9.94 15.41 -0.41
CA GLU A 97 -9.02 16.09 -1.34
C GLU A 97 -8.59 17.49 -0.88
N LYS A 98 -9.34 18.13 0.03
CA LYS A 98 -8.99 19.46 0.55
C LYS A 98 -7.66 19.48 1.31
N HIS A 99 -7.31 18.36 1.94
CA HIS A 99 -6.13 18.22 2.80
C HIS A 99 -4.95 17.56 2.11
N LEU A 100 -5.16 17.04 0.90
CA LEU A 100 -4.14 16.36 0.13
C LEU A 100 -3.74 17.23 -1.06
N ASP A 101 -2.45 17.30 -1.34
CA ASP A 101 -1.92 17.82 -2.60
C ASP A 101 -1.02 16.77 -3.22
N LYS A 102 -1.33 16.33 -4.44
CA LYS A 102 -0.62 15.23 -5.14
C LYS A 102 -0.37 14.00 -4.26
N ASN A 103 -1.33 13.65 -3.41
CA ASN A 103 -1.29 12.59 -2.39
C ASN A 103 -0.42 12.87 -1.15
N HIS A 104 0.21 14.03 -1.01
CA HIS A 104 0.88 14.42 0.23
C HIS A 104 -0.07 15.24 1.10
N PHE A 105 0.11 15.20 2.41
CA PHE A 105 -0.65 16.10 3.28
C PHE A 105 -0.12 17.52 3.18
N LYS A 106 -1.06 18.48 3.10
CA LYS A 106 -0.72 19.88 3.29
C LYS A 106 -0.31 20.12 4.75
N THR A 107 0.61 21.05 4.97
CA THR A 107 1.17 21.32 6.30
C THR A 107 0.10 21.70 7.34
N ASP A 108 -0.88 22.51 6.92
CA ASP A 108 -2.04 22.91 7.73
C ASP A 108 -2.93 21.70 8.08
N ALA A 109 -3.12 20.78 7.14
CA ALA A 109 -3.86 19.55 7.39
C ALA A 109 -3.19 18.67 8.44
N ILE A 110 -1.86 18.51 8.38
CA ILE A 110 -1.10 17.71 9.38
C ILE A 110 -1.24 18.30 10.78
N ALA A 111 -1.14 19.63 10.89
CA ALA A 111 -1.34 20.33 12.15
C ALA A 111 -2.76 20.13 12.70
N SER A 112 -3.75 20.00 11.81
CA SER A 112 -5.16 19.82 12.13
C SER A 112 -5.57 18.37 12.41
N ILE A 113 -4.69 17.38 12.16
CA ILE A 113 -4.97 15.98 12.49
C ILE A 113 -5.24 15.88 13.99
N LYS A 114 -6.47 15.49 14.34
CA LYS A 114 -6.81 15.13 15.72
C LYS A 114 -5.88 14.00 16.16
N LYS A 115 -5.30 14.13 17.34
CA LYS A 115 -4.37 13.15 17.91
C LYS A 115 -4.97 12.57 19.18
N ASN A 116 -4.49 11.40 19.59
CA ASN A 116 -4.76 10.89 20.94
C ASN A 116 -4.31 11.92 22.00
N LYS A 117 -5.04 11.97 23.12
CA LYS A 117 -4.79 12.95 24.19
C LYS A 117 -3.45 12.73 24.90
N SER A 118 -2.97 11.49 24.92
CA SER A 118 -1.65 11.13 25.41
C SER A 118 -0.59 11.39 24.34
N ASN A 119 0.57 11.90 24.74
CA ASN A 119 1.74 11.99 23.85
C ASN A 119 2.39 10.61 23.58
N THR A 120 1.78 9.54 24.07
CA THR A 120 2.20 8.15 23.90
C THR A 120 1.05 7.32 23.37
N SER A 121 1.38 6.28 22.63
CA SER A 121 0.43 5.30 22.11
C SER A 121 0.90 3.90 22.46
N THR A 122 -0.01 3.05 22.92
CA THR A 122 0.23 1.62 23.03
C THR A 122 0.22 1.00 21.63
N ILE A 123 1.18 0.15 21.33
CA ILE A 123 1.28 -0.61 20.07
C ILE A 123 1.49 -2.08 20.40
N SER A 124 0.71 -2.96 19.78
CA SER A 124 0.94 -4.41 19.90
C SER A 124 2.14 -4.84 19.06
N ARG A 125 2.75 -5.97 19.42
CA ARG A 125 3.82 -6.59 18.61
C ARG A 125 3.44 -6.71 17.12
N ASP A 126 2.25 -7.22 16.82
CA ASP A 126 1.80 -7.39 15.43
C ASP A 126 1.65 -6.05 14.72
N GLU A 127 1.12 -5.03 15.39
CA GLU A 127 1.00 -3.71 14.80
C GLU A 127 2.37 -3.07 14.53
N LEU A 128 3.33 -3.25 15.44
CA LEU A 128 4.70 -2.77 15.25
C LEU A 128 5.36 -3.44 14.03
N LEU A 129 5.23 -4.77 13.90
CA LEU A 129 5.74 -5.50 12.75
C LEU A 129 5.11 -4.99 11.45
N ASN A 130 3.79 -4.79 11.43
CA ASN A 130 3.10 -4.23 10.27
C ASN A 130 3.57 -2.80 9.93
N LEU A 131 3.88 -1.96 10.92
CA LEU A 131 4.44 -0.63 10.67
C LEU A 131 5.85 -0.71 10.06
N LEU A 132 6.71 -1.61 10.56
CA LEU A 132 8.05 -1.81 10.01
C LEU A 132 7.99 -2.33 8.57
N ASP A 133 7.07 -3.24 8.27
CA ASP A 133 6.84 -3.74 6.92
C ASP A 133 6.30 -2.64 5.98
N ASP A 134 5.35 -1.83 6.44
CA ASP A 134 4.85 -0.67 5.69
C ASP A 134 6.00 0.32 5.38
N LEU A 135 6.89 0.60 6.35
CA LEU A 135 8.06 1.47 6.15
C LEU A 135 9.06 0.87 5.15
N ASN A 136 9.39 -0.41 5.28
CA ASN A 136 10.28 -1.11 4.34
C ASN A 136 9.72 -1.10 2.92
N MET A 137 8.42 -1.31 2.77
CA MET A 137 7.76 -1.29 1.47
C MET A 137 7.71 0.14 0.89
N ALA A 138 7.49 1.17 1.72
CA ALA A 138 7.57 2.56 1.29
C ALA A 138 8.97 2.92 0.80
N TYR A 139 10.01 2.53 1.54
CA TYR A 139 11.40 2.75 1.17
C TYR A 139 11.74 2.13 -0.19
N ARG A 140 11.43 0.84 -0.40
CA ARG A 140 11.68 0.16 -1.68
C ARG A 140 10.96 0.82 -2.86
N ARG A 141 9.74 1.32 -2.65
CA ARG A 141 9.00 2.05 -3.70
C ARG A 141 9.67 3.39 -4.03
N LEU A 142 10.08 4.15 -3.02
CA LEU A 142 10.80 5.41 -3.22
C LEU A 142 12.14 5.19 -3.93
N GLU A 143 12.90 4.16 -3.53
CA GLU A 143 14.15 3.79 -4.19
C GLU A 143 13.93 3.45 -5.67
N SER A 144 12.92 2.64 -5.99
CA SER A 144 12.57 2.32 -7.38
C SER A 144 12.16 3.57 -8.19
N MET A 145 11.40 4.49 -7.58
CA MET A 145 11.02 5.75 -8.23
C MET A 145 12.24 6.63 -8.50
N LEU A 146 13.18 6.69 -7.55
CA LEU A 146 14.42 7.45 -7.69
C LEU A 146 15.32 6.84 -8.79
N GLN A 147 15.45 5.51 -8.83
CA GLN A 147 16.20 4.83 -9.88
C GLN A 147 15.61 5.06 -11.28
N GLU A 148 14.29 5.06 -11.39
CA GLU A 148 13.60 5.38 -12.65
C GLU A 148 13.79 6.84 -13.06
N ALA A 149 13.65 7.77 -12.11
CA ALA A 149 13.93 9.19 -12.37
C ALA A 149 15.39 9.43 -12.79
N ASN A 150 16.34 8.77 -12.11
CA ASN A 150 17.76 8.83 -12.47
C ASN A 150 18.04 8.21 -13.84
N ARG A 151 17.39 7.09 -14.19
CA ARG A 151 17.51 6.50 -15.53
C ARG A 151 17.00 7.44 -16.62
N ARG A 152 15.91 8.17 -16.38
CA ARG A 152 15.41 9.17 -17.33
C ARG A 152 16.30 10.41 -17.39
N ALA A 153 16.93 10.80 -16.29
CA ALA A 153 17.82 11.95 -16.23
C ALA A 153 19.21 11.65 -16.83
N ALA A 154 19.68 10.41 -16.72
CA ALA A 154 20.94 9.96 -17.28
C ALA A 154 20.81 9.81 -18.80
N ILE A 155 21.39 10.75 -19.54
CA ILE A 155 21.56 10.65 -20.99
C ILE A 155 22.74 9.70 -21.23
N ASP A 156 22.44 8.50 -21.73
CA ASP A 156 23.42 7.55 -22.20
C ASP A 156 23.73 7.86 -23.67
N PHE A 157 24.93 8.38 -23.95
CA PHE A 157 25.36 8.72 -25.30
C PHE A 157 25.84 7.49 -26.09
N ASP A 158 26.15 6.39 -25.42
CA ASP A 158 26.65 5.16 -26.06
C ASP A 158 25.51 4.24 -26.50
N ASP A 159 24.33 4.34 -25.88
CA ASP A 159 23.12 3.60 -26.27
C ASP A 159 21.93 4.51 -26.60
N LEU A 160 21.82 4.86 -27.88
CA LEU A 160 20.73 5.67 -28.45
C LEU A 160 19.34 5.08 -28.18
N ASN A 161 19.20 3.76 -27.95
CA ASN A 161 17.91 3.16 -27.65
C ASN A 161 17.39 3.55 -26.27
N ARG A 162 18.28 3.96 -25.36
CA ARG A 162 17.94 4.34 -23.98
C ARG A 162 17.48 5.79 -23.84
N LEU A 163 17.73 6.63 -24.86
CA LEU A 163 17.22 8.00 -24.91
C LEU A 163 15.70 8.00 -25.03
N THR A 164 15.00 8.89 -24.34
CA THR A 164 13.59 9.14 -24.64
C THR A 164 13.45 9.76 -26.04
N ASP A 165 12.28 9.68 -26.65
CA ASP A 165 12.03 10.30 -27.97
C ASP A 165 12.37 11.79 -27.99
N GLU A 166 12.08 12.47 -26.87
CA GLU A 166 12.34 13.89 -26.68
C GLU A 166 13.84 14.18 -26.54
N GLN A 167 14.57 13.38 -25.77
CA GLN A 167 16.04 13.49 -25.67
C GLN A 167 16.72 13.19 -27.00
N TYR A 168 16.27 12.16 -27.71
CA TYR A 168 16.80 11.79 -29.01
C TYR A 168 16.57 12.90 -30.03
N PHE A 169 15.37 13.50 -30.07
CA PHE A 169 15.06 14.62 -30.96
C PHE A 169 15.89 15.86 -30.62
N ILE A 170 16.06 16.20 -29.34
CA ILE A 170 16.91 17.33 -28.92
C ILE A 170 18.37 17.13 -29.36
N LEU A 171 18.89 15.90 -29.22
CA LEU A 171 20.29 15.60 -29.51
C LEU A 171 20.58 15.46 -31.01
N THR A 172 19.65 14.90 -31.79
CA THR A 172 19.87 14.56 -33.20
C THR A 172 19.11 15.44 -34.18
N GLY A 173 18.07 16.15 -33.73
CA GLY A 173 17.11 16.84 -34.60
C GLY A 173 16.15 15.92 -35.36
N ILE A 174 16.21 14.60 -35.11
CA ILE A 174 15.46 13.57 -35.83
C ILE A 174 14.50 12.87 -34.87
N ASN A 175 13.28 12.57 -35.32
CA ASN A 175 12.33 11.78 -34.53
C ASN A 175 12.71 10.29 -34.61
N LYS A 176 12.86 9.62 -33.45
CA LYS A 176 13.16 8.18 -33.34
C LYS A 176 12.38 7.27 -34.31
N PRO A 177 11.04 7.35 -34.39
CA PRO A 177 10.26 6.49 -35.29
C PRO A 177 10.45 6.77 -36.80
N LYS A 178 11.14 7.86 -37.18
CA LYS A 178 11.52 8.10 -38.59
C LYS A 178 12.75 7.30 -39.01
N LEU A 179 13.67 7.03 -38.08
CA LEU A 179 14.91 6.30 -38.38
C LEU A 179 14.63 4.85 -38.79
N GLU A 180 13.77 4.15 -38.05
CA GLU A 180 13.37 2.77 -38.37
C GLU A 180 12.75 2.66 -39.77
N LYS A 181 12.04 3.70 -40.23
CA LYS A 181 11.46 3.75 -41.58
C LYS A 181 12.49 4.06 -42.66
N GLU A 182 13.44 4.95 -42.40
CA GLU A 182 14.47 5.34 -43.38
C GLU A 182 15.52 4.24 -43.59
N GLU A 183 15.92 3.52 -42.54
CA GLU A 183 16.81 2.37 -42.65
C GLU A 183 16.15 1.20 -43.41
N LEU A 184 14.86 0.93 -43.17
CA LEU A 184 14.10 -0.06 -43.94
C LEU A 184 14.00 0.31 -45.43
N ILE A 185 13.84 1.60 -45.74
CA ILE A 185 13.76 2.06 -47.14
C ILE A 185 15.11 1.91 -47.84
N GLN A 186 16.24 2.20 -47.17
CA GLN A 186 17.57 2.05 -47.78
C GLN A 186 17.92 0.57 -48.04
N VAL A 187 17.60 -0.33 -47.10
CA VAL A 187 17.81 -1.78 -47.30
C VAL A 187 16.96 -2.31 -48.45
N LEU A 188 15.68 -1.91 -48.53
CA LEU A 188 14.78 -2.33 -49.60
C LEU A 188 15.18 -1.76 -50.98
N GLN A 189 15.84 -0.61 -51.04
CA GLN A 189 16.33 -0.02 -52.28
C GLN A 189 17.60 -0.71 -52.80
N ILE A 190 18.51 -1.13 -51.90
CA ILE A 190 19.73 -1.87 -52.25
C ILE A 190 19.36 -3.25 -52.84
N ASP A 191 18.46 -3.97 -52.19
CA ASP A 191 18.05 -5.31 -52.66
C ASP A 191 17.37 -5.25 -54.04
N ASN A 192 16.54 -4.24 -54.29
CA ASN A 192 15.90 -4.07 -55.60
C ASN A 192 16.89 -3.72 -56.72
N GLN A 193 17.97 -2.97 -56.43
CA GLN A 193 19.01 -2.68 -57.43
C GLN A 193 19.86 -3.91 -57.74
N GLN A 194 20.21 -4.71 -56.72
CA GLN A 194 20.98 -5.94 -56.92
C GLN A 194 20.19 -6.99 -57.71
N VAL A 195 18.90 -7.16 -57.42
CA VAL A 195 18.02 -8.08 -58.19
C VAL A 195 17.90 -7.63 -59.65
N ARG A 196 17.82 -6.32 -59.92
CA ARG A 196 17.78 -5.79 -61.29
C ARG A 196 19.09 -5.97 -62.06
N GLN A 197 20.24 -5.95 -61.39
CA GLN A 197 21.55 -6.18 -62.02
C GLN A 197 21.82 -7.66 -62.31
N GLN A 198 21.17 -8.58 -61.61
CA GLN A 198 21.28 -10.03 -61.85
C GLN A 198 20.32 -10.56 -62.95
N GLN A 199 19.44 -9.71 -63.46
CA GLN A 199 18.44 -10.04 -64.50
C GLN A 199 18.78 -9.47 -65.89
N ILE A 200 19.99 -8.92 -66.07
CA ILE A 200 20.57 -8.47 -67.34
C ILE A 200 21.74 -9.39 -67.68
#